data_AF-A0A7S7QZ58-F1
#
_entry.id   AF-A0A7S7QZ58-F1
#
_cell.length_a   1.000
_cell.length_b   1.000
_cell.length_c   1.000
_cell.angle_alpha   90.00
_cell.angle_beta   90.00
_cell.angle_gamma   90.00
#
_symmetry.space_group_name_H-M   'P 1'
#
loop_
_entity.id
_entity.type
_entity.pdbx_description
1 polymer ?
#
loop_
_entity_poly.entity_id
_entity_poly.type
_entity_poly.pdbx_seq_one_letter_code
_entity_poly.pdbx_strand_id
1 'polypeptide(L)'
;MIAVAITCWPALAAGPVYDVDMYALMSGTCRNVNIAGRNYTCKAVAYFHTQSGRSEFTVVLDDPADSSHIVSFSGESVGRTQDNLFELAVDRMLLKSKDRPRVDGLPSPLVEMSTGSCRQIGSFVTRQVSSISCAATDRNGKTYELSFESDGSPMTLRKLRQSALPSERRRARQIAQLECRLKARAAQILPRDTPAYVIRCLGEDDGKTDDQQ
;
A
#
# COMPACT_ATOMS: atom_id res chain seq x y z
N MET A 1 -29.02 16.96 -46.08
CA MET A 1 -28.84 15.74 -45.27
C MET A 1 -27.49 15.83 -44.59
N ILE A 2 -27.44 16.25 -43.32
CA ILE A 2 -26.19 16.35 -42.55
C ILE A 2 -26.20 15.19 -41.55
N ALA A 3 -25.32 14.22 -41.75
CA ALA A 3 -25.12 13.09 -40.86
C ALA A 3 -24.27 13.53 -39.66
N VAL A 4 -24.87 13.59 -38.47
CA VAL A 4 -24.16 13.82 -37.21
C VAL A 4 -23.60 12.48 -36.76
N ALA A 5 -22.29 12.29 -36.91
CA ALA A 5 -21.58 11.15 -36.35
C ALA A 5 -21.44 11.35 -34.84
N ILE A 6 -22.20 10.56 -34.07
CA ILE A 6 -22.04 10.45 -32.62
C ILE A 6 -20.75 9.66 -32.37
N THR A 7 -19.65 10.36 -32.13
CA THR A 7 -18.42 9.72 -31.64
C THR A 7 -18.64 9.32 -30.19
N CYS A 8 -18.95 8.04 -29.98
CA CYS A 8 -19.00 7.43 -28.67
C CYS A 8 -17.58 7.42 -28.08
N TRP A 9 -17.27 8.37 -27.19
CA TRP A 9 -16.04 8.30 -26.40
C TRP A 9 -16.16 7.16 -25.39
N PRO A 10 -15.17 6.26 -25.29
CA PRO A 10 -15.16 5.29 -24.22
C PRO A 10 -14.85 6.06 -22.94
N ALA A 11 -15.84 6.17 -22.05
CA ALA A 11 -15.63 6.58 -20.67
C ALA A 11 -14.83 5.50 -19.94
N LEU A 12 -13.51 5.47 -20.12
CA LEU A 12 -12.59 4.80 -19.21
C LEU A 12 -12.37 5.70 -18.00
N ALA A 13 -13.43 5.96 -17.24
CA ALA A 13 -13.29 6.38 -15.86
C ALA A 13 -13.03 5.14 -15.02
N ALA A 14 -11.83 4.56 -15.15
CA ALA A 14 -11.32 3.65 -14.14
C ALA A 14 -11.12 4.49 -12.88
N GLY A 15 -12.11 4.45 -11.98
CA GLY A 15 -11.97 5.06 -10.66
C GLY A 15 -10.71 4.55 -9.96
N PRO A 16 -10.18 5.28 -8.96
CA PRO A 16 -8.99 4.85 -8.25
C PRO A 16 -9.13 3.43 -7.76
N VAL A 17 -8.28 2.58 -8.30
CA VAL A 17 -8.12 1.20 -7.89
C VAL A 17 -7.29 1.21 -6.61
N TYR A 18 -7.94 1.11 -5.45
CA TYR A 18 -7.25 1.03 -4.17
C TYR A 18 -6.79 -0.41 -3.93
N ASP A 19 -5.50 -0.62 -3.74
CA ASP A 19 -4.93 -1.92 -3.36
C ASP A 19 -5.23 -2.25 -1.88
N VAL A 20 -6.51 -2.35 -1.52
CA VAL A 20 -6.97 -2.69 -0.16
C VAL A 20 -8.07 -3.74 -0.27
N ASP A 21 -7.90 -4.87 0.41
CA ASP A 21 -8.91 -5.93 0.50
C ASP A 21 -9.53 -6.05 1.89
N MET A 22 -8.93 -5.45 2.92
CA MET A 22 -9.46 -5.41 4.27
C MET A 22 -9.03 -4.14 4.97
N TYR A 23 -9.96 -3.53 5.70
CA TYR A 23 -9.63 -2.48 6.66
C TYR A 23 -10.35 -2.70 7.99
N ALA A 24 -9.69 -2.31 9.08
CA ALA A 24 -10.23 -2.30 10.43
C ALA A 24 -10.02 -0.92 11.05
N LEU A 25 -11.11 -0.24 11.41
CA LEU A 25 -11.06 1.04 12.12
C LEU A 25 -11.17 0.79 13.63
N MET A 26 -10.19 1.28 14.38
CA MET A 26 -10.08 1.08 15.82
C MET A 26 -10.79 2.21 16.58
N SER A 27 -11.35 1.88 17.75
CA SER A 27 -11.94 2.84 18.69
C SER A 27 -11.08 2.93 19.95
N GLY A 28 -10.66 4.14 20.31
CA GLY A 28 -9.71 4.37 21.40
C GLY A 28 -8.96 5.69 21.31
N THR A 29 -7.82 5.78 21.98
CA THR A 29 -7.01 7.00 22.09
C THR A 29 -5.53 6.73 21.83
N CYS A 30 -4.83 7.72 21.28
CA CYS A 30 -3.36 7.71 21.21
C CYS A 30 -2.75 8.48 22.38
N ARG A 31 -1.68 7.94 22.97
CA ARG A 31 -0.96 8.59 24.10
C ARG A 31 0.41 9.12 23.71
N ASN A 32 1.16 8.37 22.90
CA ASN A 32 2.50 8.74 22.44
C ASN A 32 2.53 8.63 20.92
N VAL A 33 2.37 9.77 20.23
CA VAL A 33 2.53 9.83 18.78
C VAL A 33 3.65 10.81 18.48
N ASN A 34 4.83 10.28 18.13
CA ASN A 34 5.97 11.08 17.69
C ASN A 34 6.22 10.78 16.21
N ILE A 35 6.15 11.79 15.37
CA ILE A 35 6.35 11.66 13.93
C ILE A 35 7.50 12.59 13.56
N ALA A 36 8.65 12.00 13.26
CA ALA A 36 9.85 12.72 12.85
C ALA A 36 10.25 13.86 13.82
N GLY A 37 10.16 13.60 15.13
CA GLY A 37 10.53 14.55 16.18
C GLY A 37 9.42 15.52 16.59
N ARG A 38 8.21 15.42 16.00
CA ARG A 38 7.05 16.23 16.38
C ARG A 38 6.00 15.36 17.06
N ASN A 39 5.48 15.83 18.19
CA ASN A 39 4.42 15.14 18.92
C ASN A 39 3.04 15.54 18.41
N TYR A 40 2.16 14.56 18.31
CA TYR A 40 0.79 14.71 17.83
C TYR A 40 -0.19 13.99 18.75
N THR A 41 -1.47 14.34 18.63
CA THR A 41 -2.58 13.45 18.98
C THR A 41 -3.12 12.82 17.69
N CYS A 42 -4.00 11.84 17.80
CA CYS A 42 -4.60 11.18 16.63
C CYS A 42 -6.13 11.30 16.66
N LYS A 43 -6.73 11.38 15.48
CA LYS A 43 -8.18 11.34 15.26
C LYS A 43 -8.69 9.92 15.08
N ALA A 44 -7.88 9.08 14.44
CA ALA A 44 -8.23 7.72 14.12
C ALA A 44 -6.98 6.86 13.92
N VAL A 45 -7.11 5.58 14.25
CA VAL A 45 -6.15 4.53 13.92
C VAL A 45 -6.88 3.45 13.15
N ALA A 46 -6.33 3.06 12.01
CA ALA A 46 -6.88 2.02 11.17
C ALA A 46 -5.79 1.05 10.72
N TYR A 47 -6.16 -0.22 10.64
CA TYR A 47 -5.37 -1.24 10.00
C TYR A 47 -5.87 -1.44 8.56
N PHE A 48 -4.94 -1.59 7.62
CA PHE A 48 -5.22 -1.93 6.23
C PHE A 48 -4.42 -3.18 5.84
N HIS A 49 -5.05 -4.06 5.07
CA HIS A 49 -4.38 -5.11 4.33
C HIS A 49 -4.61 -4.88 2.84
N THR A 50 -3.53 -5.03 2.09
CA THR A 50 -3.47 -4.77 0.65
C THR A 50 -3.53 -6.08 -0.12
N GLN A 51 -3.96 -6.06 -1.37
CA GLN A 51 -3.99 -7.29 -2.19
C GLN A 51 -2.59 -7.72 -2.61
N SER A 52 -1.61 -6.80 -2.55
CA SER A 52 -0.18 -7.14 -2.62
C SER A 52 0.34 -7.92 -1.41
N GLY A 53 -0.46 -8.07 -0.33
CA GLY A 53 -0.12 -8.83 0.87
C GLY A 53 0.60 -8.00 1.94
N ARG A 54 0.70 -6.68 1.74
CA ARG A 54 1.26 -5.76 2.72
C ARG A 54 0.22 -5.33 3.74
N SER A 55 0.69 -5.05 4.94
CA SER A 55 -0.11 -4.62 6.07
C SER A 55 0.31 -3.23 6.53
N GLU A 56 -0.65 -2.42 6.93
CA GLU A 56 -0.41 -1.03 7.30
C GLU A 56 -1.18 -0.64 8.55
N PHE A 57 -0.50 -0.06 9.53
CA PHE A 57 -1.15 0.71 10.59
C PHE A 57 -1.11 2.19 10.22
N THR A 58 -2.28 2.74 9.91
CA THR A 58 -2.46 4.12 9.47
C THR A 58 -3.06 4.95 10.60
N VAL A 59 -2.43 6.10 10.85
CA VAL A 59 -2.83 7.06 11.88
C VAL A 59 -3.21 8.35 11.18
N VAL A 60 -4.43 8.81 11.43
CA VAL A 60 -4.86 10.17 11.06
C VAL A 60 -4.47 11.09 12.20
N LEU A 61 -3.50 11.97 11.96
CA LEU A 61 -3.02 12.89 12.98
C LEU A 61 -4.00 14.04 13.17
N ASP A 62 -4.08 14.54 14.41
CA ASP A 62 -4.72 15.82 14.67
C ASP A 62 -3.70 16.94 14.49
N ASP A 63 -3.52 17.37 13.24
CA ASP A 63 -2.66 18.50 12.89
C ASP A 63 -3.52 19.70 12.47
N PRO A 64 -3.58 20.80 13.24
CA PRO A 64 -4.36 21.98 12.87
C PRO A 64 -3.78 22.71 11.64
N ALA A 65 -2.50 22.50 11.32
CA ALA A 65 -1.87 23.08 10.14
C ALA A 65 -2.09 22.24 8.87
N ASP A 66 -2.46 20.97 9.01
CA ASP A 66 -2.66 20.04 7.92
C ASP A 66 -3.80 19.04 8.18
N SER A 67 -4.96 19.32 7.61
CA SER A 67 -6.14 18.46 7.70
C SER A 67 -6.00 17.11 6.98
N SER A 68 -4.94 16.93 6.18
CA SER A 68 -4.63 15.69 5.46
C SER A 68 -3.37 15.00 5.98
N HIS A 69 -2.96 15.30 7.22
CA HIS A 69 -1.77 14.71 7.83
C HIS A 69 -2.04 13.27 8.28
N ILE A 70 -1.57 12.32 7.48
CA ILE A 70 -1.77 10.88 7.69
C ILE A 70 -0.42 10.19 7.59
N VAL A 71 -0.16 9.27 8.52
CA VAL A 71 1.08 8.48 8.54
C VAL A 71 0.74 7.00 8.61
N SER A 72 1.46 6.18 7.86
CA SER A 72 1.27 4.73 7.87
C SER A 72 2.58 3.99 8.10
N PHE A 73 2.57 3.07 9.07
CA PHE A 73 3.60 2.08 9.27
C PHE A 73 3.30 0.89 8.35
N SER A 74 4.06 0.74 7.26
CA SER A 74 3.80 -0.27 6.23
C SER A 74 4.89 -1.34 6.24
N GLY A 75 4.47 -2.59 6.10
CA GLY A 75 5.37 -3.72 6.29
C GLY A 75 4.78 -5.07 5.90
N GLU A 76 5.53 -6.11 6.24
CA GLU A 76 5.12 -7.51 6.08
C GLU A 76 4.73 -8.09 7.44
N SER A 77 3.63 -8.84 7.47
CA SER A 77 3.22 -9.54 8.69
C SER A 77 4.23 -10.63 9.02
N VAL A 78 4.70 -10.68 10.26
CA VAL A 78 5.73 -11.63 10.72
C VAL A 78 5.13 -13.00 11.10
N GLY A 79 3.89 -13.27 10.68
CA GLY A 79 3.12 -14.45 11.07
C GLY A 79 2.38 -14.28 12.40
N ARG A 80 1.48 -15.23 12.72
CA ARG A 80 0.76 -15.27 13.99
C ARG A 80 1.54 -16.13 14.98
N THR A 81 2.27 -15.50 15.89
CA THR A 81 2.97 -16.19 16.98
C THR A 81 2.01 -16.63 18.09
N GLN A 82 0.90 -15.91 18.30
CA GLN A 82 -0.17 -16.22 19.27
C GLN A 82 -1.54 -15.74 18.75
N ASP A 83 -2.65 -16.35 19.20
CA ASP A 83 -4.01 -16.04 18.71
C ASP A 83 -4.45 -14.57 18.92
N ASN A 84 -3.85 -13.89 19.91
CA ASN A 84 -4.17 -12.50 20.29
C ASN A 84 -2.99 -11.54 20.08
N LEU A 85 -1.99 -11.91 19.29
CA LEU A 85 -0.83 -11.09 19.01
C LEU A 85 -0.61 -10.99 17.50
N PHE A 86 -0.54 -9.76 17.00
CA PHE A 86 -0.19 -9.49 15.62
C PHE A 86 1.07 -8.63 15.57
N GLU A 87 2.06 -9.09 14.81
CA GLU A 87 3.31 -8.37 14.58
C GLU A 87 3.49 -8.05 13.09
N LEU A 88 3.98 -6.83 12.86
CA LEU A 88 4.28 -6.27 11.56
C LEU A 88 5.74 -5.82 11.56
N ALA A 89 6.55 -6.34 10.65
CA ALA A 89 7.90 -5.83 10.41
C ALA A 89 7.79 -4.63 9.46
N VAL A 90 8.08 -3.43 9.97
CA VAL A 90 7.95 -2.18 9.21
C VAL A 90 9.22 -1.96 8.38
N ASP A 91 9.04 -1.82 7.07
CA ASP A 91 10.13 -1.54 6.11
C ASP A 91 10.04 -0.12 5.50
N ARG A 92 8.91 0.57 5.69
CA ARG A 92 8.69 1.92 5.19
C ARG A 92 7.60 2.66 5.96
N MET A 93 7.78 3.97 6.03
CA MET A 93 6.75 4.92 6.45
C MET A 93 6.11 5.56 5.23
N LEU A 94 4.79 5.68 5.22
CA LEU A 94 4.05 6.42 4.20
C LEU A 94 3.54 7.72 4.83
N LEU A 95 4.05 8.86 4.36
CA LEU A 95 3.73 10.18 4.92
C LEU A 95 2.88 10.98 3.93
N LYS A 96 1.64 11.26 4.30
CA LYS A 96 0.70 12.05 3.50
C LYS A 96 0.44 13.38 4.19
N SER A 97 0.43 14.43 3.38
CA SER A 97 0.09 15.79 3.76
C SER A 97 -0.75 16.45 2.68
N LYS A 98 -1.41 17.58 2.98
CA LYS A 98 -2.19 18.34 1.99
C LYS A 98 -1.36 18.82 0.80
N ASP A 99 -0.07 19.09 1.02
CA ASP A 99 0.84 19.68 0.05
C ASP A 99 1.57 18.62 -0.81
N ARG A 100 1.31 17.32 -0.57
CA ARG A 100 1.92 16.25 -1.36
C ARG A 100 1.47 16.31 -2.82
N PRO A 101 2.39 16.03 -3.77
CA PRO A 101 2.04 15.87 -5.18
C PRO A 101 0.95 14.83 -5.39
N ARG A 102 0.12 15.07 -6.42
CA ARG A 102 -0.87 14.10 -6.88
C ARG A 102 -0.36 13.44 -8.15
N VAL A 103 -0.46 12.12 -8.23
CA VAL A 103 -0.17 11.34 -9.43
C VAL A 103 -1.51 10.92 -10.03
N ASP A 104 -1.77 11.28 -11.28
CA ASP A 104 -3.06 11.04 -11.95
C ASP A 104 -4.28 11.56 -11.17
N GLY A 105 -4.10 12.71 -10.48
CA GLY A 105 -5.13 13.31 -9.64
C GLY A 105 -5.31 12.66 -8.26
N LEU A 106 -4.58 11.59 -7.96
CA LEU A 106 -4.64 10.87 -6.68
C LEU A 106 -3.54 11.31 -5.72
N PRO A 107 -3.82 11.47 -4.42
CA PRO A 107 -2.81 11.84 -3.43
C PRO A 107 -1.74 10.75 -3.32
N SER A 108 -0.47 11.08 -3.55
CA SER A 108 0.64 10.15 -3.43
C SER A 108 1.43 10.42 -2.13
N PRO A 109 1.54 9.44 -1.22
CA PRO A 109 2.34 9.62 -0.01
C PRO A 109 3.83 9.75 -0.35
N LEU A 110 4.59 10.38 0.54
CA LEU A 110 6.04 10.23 0.58
C LEU A 110 6.36 8.85 1.15
N VAL A 111 7.23 8.11 0.48
CA VAL A 111 7.71 6.82 0.96
C VAL A 111 9.08 7.03 1.59
N GLU A 112 9.18 6.82 2.89
CA GLU A 112 10.44 6.89 3.64
C GLU A 112 10.87 5.49 4.04
N MET A 113 11.99 5.01 3.49
CA MET A 113 12.54 3.71 3.85
C MET A 113 12.93 3.70 5.32
N SER A 114 12.41 2.73 6.05
CA SER A 114 12.50 2.69 7.52
C SER A 114 12.74 1.27 8.02
N THR A 115 13.15 1.13 9.27
CA THR A 115 13.25 -0.17 9.94
C THR A 115 12.55 -0.07 11.28
N GLY A 116 11.65 -1.01 11.55
CA GLY A 116 10.85 -0.99 12.76
C GLY A 116 9.89 -2.15 12.89
N SER A 117 8.98 -2.02 13.85
CA SER A 117 7.93 -3.00 14.07
C SER A 117 6.66 -2.37 14.64
N CYS A 118 5.51 -2.95 14.31
CA CYS A 118 4.29 -2.74 15.07
C CYS A 118 3.86 -4.03 15.76
N ARG A 119 3.37 -3.89 16.98
CA ARG A 119 2.80 -4.95 17.79
C ARG A 119 1.38 -4.55 18.22
N GLN A 120 0.42 -5.37 17.83
CA GLN A 120 -0.99 -5.25 18.22
C GLN A 120 -1.37 -6.40 19.15
N ILE A 121 -2.02 -6.07 20.27
CA ILE A 121 -2.63 -7.05 21.17
C ILE A 121 -4.14 -7.07 20.93
N GLY A 122 -4.68 -8.25 20.64
CA GLY A 122 -6.07 -8.50 20.31
C GLY A 122 -6.24 -9.32 19.03
N SER A 123 -7.47 -9.45 18.57
CA SER A 123 -7.83 -10.28 17.42
C SER A 123 -8.78 -9.56 16.46
N PHE A 124 -8.37 -9.51 15.19
CA PHE A 124 -9.23 -9.06 14.09
C PHE A 124 -10.44 -9.98 13.88
N VAL A 125 -10.36 -11.25 14.30
CA VAL A 125 -11.45 -12.23 14.18
C VAL A 125 -12.56 -11.90 15.18
N THR A 126 -12.20 -11.68 16.44
CA THR A 126 -13.15 -11.28 17.49
C THR A 126 -13.49 -9.78 17.44
N ARG A 127 -12.79 -9.02 16.59
CA ARG A 127 -12.90 -7.55 16.47
C ARG A 127 -12.54 -6.81 17.75
N GLN A 128 -11.75 -7.43 18.62
CA GLN A 128 -11.30 -6.82 19.86
C GLN A 128 -9.82 -6.50 19.74
N VAL A 129 -9.46 -5.23 19.96
CA VAL A 129 -8.07 -4.79 20.12
C VAL A 129 -7.93 -4.20 21.51
N SER A 130 -6.82 -4.47 22.18
CA SER A 130 -6.49 -3.84 23.46
C SER A 130 -5.54 -2.68 23.22
N SER A 131 -4.41 -2.92 22.54
CA SER A 131 -3.41 -1.90 22.28
C SER A 131 -2.66 -2.13 20.96
N ILE A 132 -2.11 -1.04 20.44
CA ILE A 132 -1.19 -1.05 19.28
C ILE A 132 0.02 -0.19 19.65
N SER A 133 1.20 -0.74 19.45
CA SER A 133 2.48 -0.05 19.62
C SER A 133 3.29 -0.16 18.35
N CYS A 134 3.79 0.95 17.82
CA CYS A 134 4.69 0.95 16.67
C CYS A 134 5.92 1.80 16.96
N ALA A 135 7.07 1.35 16.47
CA ALA A 135 8.30 2.12 16.45
C ALA A 135 9.04 1.84 15.14
N ALA A 136 9.46 2.89 14.44
CA ALA A 136 10.28 2.79 13.24
C ALA A 136 11.28 3.94 13.18
N THR A 137 12.42 3.71 12.54
CA THR A 137 13.44 4.74 12.29
C THR A 137 13.79 4.75 10.81
N ASP A 138 13.82 5.94 10.20
CA ASP A 138 14.25 6.09 8.80
C ASP A 138 15.77 6.20 8.66
N ARG A 139 16.25 6.19 7.42
CA ARG A 139 17.69 6.28 7.10
C ARG A 139 18.35 7.58 7.59
N ASN A 140 17.57 8.62 7.86
CA ASN A 140 18.07 9.90 8.36
C ASN A 140 18.05 9.97 9.90
N GLY A 141 17.71 8.86 10.57
CA GLY A 141 17.62 8.78 12.02
C GLY A 141 16.36 9.41 12.60
N LYS A 142 15.37 9.77 11.79
CA LYS A 142 14.09 10.26 12.31
C LYS A 142 13.27 9.08 12.82
N THR A 143 12.67 9.27 13.99
CA THR A 143 11.86 8.25 14.65
C THR A 143 10.38 8.48 14.41
N TYR A 144 9.64 7.37 14.39
CA TYR A 144 8.19 7.33 14.22
C TYR A 144 7.64 6.38 15.28
N GLU A 145 6.80 6.89 16.16
CA GLU A 145 6.28 6.16 17.31
C GLU A 145 4.77 6.33 17.42
N LEU A 146 4.08 5.25 17.76
CA LEU A 146 2.65 5.21 18.03
C LEU A 146 2.40 4.35 19.27
N SER A 147 1.60 4.87 20.20
CA SER A 147 0.97 4.10 21.27
C SER A 147 -0.52 4.39 21.28
N PHE A 148 -1.32 3.35 21.02
CA PHE A 148 -2.77 3.39 21.00
C PHE A 148 -3.35 2.41 22.03
N GLU A 149 -4.38 2.87 22.73
CA GLU A 149 -5.16 2.10 23.70
C GLU A 149 -6.64 2.11 23.31
N SER A 150 -7.27 0.95 23.28
CA SER A 150 -8.68 0.82 22.95
C SER A 150 -9.58 1.30 24.09
N ASP A 151 -10.77 1.78 23.74
CA ASP A 151 -11.86 2.03 24.68
C ASP A 151 -12.68 0.77 25.03
N GLY A 152 -12.31 -0.40 24.47
CA GLY A 152 -13.00 -1.68 24.66
C GLY A 152 -14.14 -1.93 23.65
N SER A 153 -14.48 -0.94 22.83
CA SER A 153 -15.50 -1.10 21.78
C SER A 153 -14.97 -1.98 20.64
N PRO A 154 -15.81 -2.83 20.03
CA PRO A 154 -15.41 -3.62 18.87
C PRO A 154 -14.95 -2.74 17.70
N MET A 155 -13.86 -3.12 17.05
CA MET A 155 -13.38 -2.44 15.84
C MET A 155 -14.36 -2.63 14.67
N THR A 156 -14.43 -1.62 13.80
CA THR A 156 -15.21 -1.74 12.55
C THR A 156 -14.36 -2.42 11.49
N LEU A 157 -14.67 -3.68 11.18
CA LEU A 157 -13.97 -4.49 10.18
C LEU A 157 -14.77 -4.56 8.87
N ARG A 158 -14.12 -4.23 7.73
CA ARG A 158 -14.70 -4.39 6.40
C ARG A 158 -13.72 -5.08 5.45
N LYS A 159 -14.19 -6.14 4.81
CA LYS A 159 -13.51 -6.79 3.69
C LYS A 159 -14.03 -6.21 2.38
N LEU A 160 -13.14 -5.64 1.58
CA LEU A 160 -13.45 -5.11 0.27
C LEU A 160 -13.30 -6.24 -0.74
N ARG A 161 -14.44 -6.73 -1.26
CA ARG A 161 -14.42 -7.59 -2.45
C ARG A 161 -14.19 -6.71 -3.67
N GLN A 162 -12.93 -6.44 -4.00
CA GLN A 162 -12.60 -5.99 -5.34
C GLN A 162 -12.42 -7.24 -6.22
N SER A 163 -12.98 -7.22 -7.42
CA SER A 163 -12.63 -8.18 -8.47
C SER A 163 -11.10 -8.18 -8.58
N ALA A 164 -10.46 -9.29 -8.19
CA ALA A 164 -9.03 -9.39 -7.90
C ALA A 164 -8.19 -8.46 -8.77
N LEU A 165 -7.59 -7.44 -8.14
CA LEU A 165 -6.53 -6.71 -8.81
C LEU A 165 -5.40 -7.69 -9.06
N PRO A 166 -4.79 -7.68 -10.25
CA PRO A 166 -3.63 -8.51 -10.49
C PRO A 166 -2.56 -8.15 -9.46
N SER A 167 -2.08 -9.13 -8.70
CA SER A 167 -1.00 -8.96 -7.72
C SER A 167 0.18 -8.19 -8.33
N GLU A 168 1.01 -7.51 -7.55
CA GLU A 168 2.17 -6.77 -8.09
C GLU A 168 3.05 -7.64 -8.99
N ARG A 169 3.25 -8.92 -8.64
CA ARG A 169 3.93 -9.90 -9.52
C ARG A 169 3.20 -10.10 -10.84
N ARG A 170 1.87 -10.19 -10.81
CA ARG A 170 1.04 -10.33 -12.02
C ARG A 170 1.01 -9.04 -12.84
N ARG A 171 1.02 -7.87 -12.20
CA ARG A 171 1.12 -6.55 -12.84
C ARG A 171 2.49 -6.36 -13.48
N ALA A 172 3.58 -6.67 -12.78
CA ALA A 172 4.95 -6.67 -13.30
C ALA A 172 5.08 -7.63 -14.49
N ARG A 173 4.53 -8.86 -14.39
CA ARG A 173 4.46 -9.78 -15.52
C ARG A 173 3.66 -9.24 -16.70
N GLN A 174 2.52 -8.57 -16.46
CA GLN A 174 1.71 -7.97 -17.51
C GLN A 174 2.44 -6.80 -18.20
N ILE A 175 3.14 -5.97 -17.43
CA ILE A 175 3.98 -4.87 -17.94
C ILE A 175 5.12 -5.46 -18.77
N ALA A 176 5.89 -6.40 -18.24
CA ALA A 176 6.96 -7.08 -18.97
C ALA A 176 6.45 -7.78 -20.24
N GLN A 177 5.28 -8.43 -20.18
CA GLN A 177 4.67 -9.06 -21.35
C GLN A 177 4.24 -8.04 -22.41
N LEU A 178 3.74 -6.88 -22.00
CA LEU A 178 3.40 -5.78 -22.90
C LEU A 178 4.67 -5.21 -23.55
N GLU A 179 5.72 -4.97 -22.77
CA GLU A 179 7.01 -4.48 -23.25
C GLU A 179 7.63 -5.44 -24.26
N CYS A 180 7.65 -6.75 -23.98
CA CYS A 180 8.13 -7.76 -24.93
C CYS A 180 7.30 -7.82 -26.22
N ARG A 181 5.98 -7.60 -26.14
CA ARG A 181 5.13 -7.48 -27.34
C ARG A 181 5.43 -6.21 -28.14
N LEU A 182 5.73 -5.09 -27.49
CA LEU A 182 6.16 -3.86 -28.15
C LEU A 182 7.52 -4.05 -28.84
N LYS A 183 8.48 -4.70 -28.17
CA LYS A 183 9.77 -5.08 -28.77
C LYS A 183 9.60 -5.99 -29.99
N ALA A 184 8.71 -6.98 -29.93
CA ALA A 184 8.41 -7.86 -31.06
C ALA A 184 7.86 -7.09 -32.27
N ARG A 185 6.98 -6.11 -32.03
CA ARG A 185 6.44 -5.23 -33.08
C ARG A 185 7.52 -4.33 -33.67
N ALA A 186 8.37 -3.74 -32.84
CA ALA A 186 9.48 -2.90 -33.29
C ALA A 186 10.49 -3.69 -34.15
N ALA A 187 10.72 -4.96 -33.79
CA ALA A 187 11.54 -5.90 -34.55
C ALA A 187 10.81 -6.55 -35.75
N GLN A 188 9.58 -6.13 -36.06
CA GLN A 188 8.77 -6.63 -37.17
C GLN A 188 8.63 -8.17 -37.20
N ILE A 189 8.60 -8.78 -36.02
CA ILE A 189 8.43 -10.24 -35.88
C ILE A 189 7.05 -10.63 -36.42
N LEU A 190 7.02 -11.67 -37.26
CA LEU A 190 5.76 -12.17 -37.82
C LEU A 190 4.80 -12.64 -36.70
N PRO A 191 3.48 -12.53 -36.90
CA PRO A 191 2.49 -12.99 -35.91
C PRO A 191 2.69 -14.45 -35.49
N ARG A 192 3.15 -15.30 -36.41
CA ARG A 192 3.47 -16.72 -36.15
C ARG A 192 4.58 -16.91 -35.12
N ASP A 193 5.58 -16.02 -35.13
CA ASP A 193 6.81 -16.16 -34.34
C ASP A 193 6.82 -15.27 -33.09
N THR A 194 5.85 -14.36 -33.00
CA THR A 194 5.66 -13.46 -31.84
C THR A 194 5.62 -14.20 -30.49
N PRO A 195 4.92 -15.34 -30.33
CA PRO A 195 4.90 -16.05 -29.05
C PRO A 195 6.29 -16.53 -28.61
N ALA A 196 7.06 -17.12 -29.53
CA ALA A 196 8.40 -17.60 -29.25
C ALA A 196 9.35 -16.45 -28.87
N TYR A 197 9.23 -15.31 -29.56
CA TYR A 197 9.97 -14.09 -29.22
C TYR A 197 9.63 -13.58 -27.82
N VAL A 198 8.34 -13.50 -27.46
CA VAL A 198 7.90 -13.00 -26.15
C VAL A 198 8.38 -13.93 -25.03
N ILE A 199 8.34 -15.26 -25.22
CA ILE A 199 8.85 -16.22 -24.22
C ILE A 199 10.33 -15.99 -23.95
N ARG A 200 11.15 -15.81 -24.99
CA ARG A 200 12.59 -15.55 -24.84
C ARG A 200 12.86 -14.20 -24.17
N CYS A 201 12.16 -13.15 -24.60
CA CYS A 201 12.29 -11.80 -24.02
C CYS A 201 11.96 -11.78 -22.53
N LEU A 202 10.94 -12.53 -22.09
CA LEU A 202 10.59 -12.64 -20.67
C LEU A 202 11.64 -13.43 -19.87
N GLY A 203 12.32 -14.42 -20.49
CA GLY A 203 13.36 -15.21 -19.83
C GLY A 203 14.74 -14.52 -19.74
N GLU A 204 15.00 -13.52 -20.59
CA GLU A 204 16.22 -12.70 -20.54
C GLU A 204 16.24 -11.72 -19.36
N ASP A 205 15.08 -11.28 -18.86
CA ASP A 205 14.97 -10.40 -17.69
C ASP A 205 15.16 -11.15 -16.34
N ASP A 206 14.86 -12.46 -16.28
CA ASP A 206 15.14 -13.30 -15.10
C ASP A 206 16.65 -13.63 -14.94
N GLY A 207 17.47 -13.35 -15.96
CA GLY A 207 18.90 -13.66 -16.00
C GLY A 207 19.86 -12.52 -15.60
N LYS A 208 19.35 -11.33 -15.25
CA LYS A 208 20.18 -10.22 -14.74
C LYS A 208 20.13 -10.18 -13.22
N THR A 209 20.66 -11.21 -12.58
CA THR A 209 21.10 -11.14 -11.18
C THR A 209 22.63 -11.22 -11.20
N ASP A 210 23.27 -10.13 -10.77
CA ASP A 210 24.65 -10.00 -10.31
C ASP A 210 25.77 -10.73 -11.09
N ASP A 211 26.39 -10.02 -12.03
CA ASP A 211 27.82 -10.16 -12.31
C ASP A 211 28.41 -8.76 -12.59
N GLN A 212 28.71 -8.05 -11.50
CA GLN A 212 29.77 -7.05 -11.45
C GLN A 212 30.55 -7.22 -10.14
N GLN A 213 31.53 -8.11 -10.17
CA GLN A 213 32.80 -7.92 -9.50
C GLN A 213 33.94 -8.49 -10.34
#